data_AF-A0A8J3J561-F1
#
_entry.id   AF-A0A8J3J561-F1
#
_cell.length_a   1.000
_cell.length_b   1.000
_cell.length_c   1.000
_cell.angle_alpha   90.00
_cell.angle_beta   90.00
_cell.angle_gamma   90.00
#
_symmetry.space_group_name_H-M   'P 1'
#
loop_
_entity.id
_entity.type
_entity.pdbx_description
1 polymer ?
#
loop_
_entity_poly.entity_id
_entity_poly.type
_entity_poly.pdbx_seq_one_letter_code
_entity_poly.pdbx_strand_id
1 'polypeptide(L)' 'MNDGVRWGRPGELCTCGRQAIEVFETDHGPVGWCRISDGGNSVGPCPFCGSPRKHFTPWGDLGRCPSYRLRLVGGDV' A
#
# COMPACT_ATOMS: atom_id res chain seq x y z
N MET A 1 -11.34 21.86 3.09
CA MET A 1 -10.62 20.73 3.71
C MET A 1 -11.10 19.52 2.96
N ASN A 2 -10.36 19.07 1.94
CA ASN A 2 -10.89 18.02 1.08
C ASN A 2 -10.87 16.69 1.83
N ASP A 3 -12.06 16.13 2.01
CA ASP A 3 -12.37 14.78 2.48
C ASP A 3 -11.79 13.70 1.54
N GLY A 4 -10.48 13.71 1.32
CA GLY A 4 -9.79 12.86 0.34
C GLY A 4 -9.71 11.39 0.72
N VAL A 5 -10.61 10.90 1.58
CA VAL A 5 -10.74 9.50 1.94
C VAL A 5 -11.94 8.89 1.23
N ARG A 6 -11.73 7.75 0.58
CA ARG A 6 -12.82 6.95 0.01
C ARG A 6 -12.66 5.49 0.37
N TRP A 7 -13.73 4.73 0.23
CA TRP A 7 -13.66 3.28 0.31
C TRP A 7 -12.75 2.70 -0.78
N GLY A 8 -11.92 1.75 -0.39
CA GLY A 8 -11.11 0.95 -1.29
C GLY A 8 -11.99 0.06 -2.17
N ARG A 9 -11.64 -0.03 -3.45
CA ARG A 9 -12.28 -0.93 -4.41
C ARG A 9 -11.56 -2.28 -4.42
N PRO A 10 -12.23 -3.37 -4.80
CA PRO A 10 -11.57 -4.66 -4.99
C PRO A 10 -10.31 -4.54 -5.88
N GLY A 11 -9.20 -5.11 -5.42
CA GLY A 11 -7.90 -5.06 -6.12
C GLY A 11 -7.03 -3.84 -5.78
N GLU A 12 -7.58 -2.83 -5.09
CA GLU A 12 -6.77 -1.77 -4.51
C GLU A 12 -6.07 -2.27 -3.26
N LEU A 13 -4.73 -2.21 -3.24
CA LEU A 13 -3.95 -2.77 -2.15
C LEU A 13 -3.39 -1.67 -1.24
N CYS A 14 -3.41 -1.95 0.06
CA CYS A 14 -2.60 -1.26 1.04
C CYS A 14 -1.11 -1.43 0.71
N THR A 15 -0.24 -0.54 1.20
CA THR A 15 1.23 -0.64 1.05
C THR A 15 1.83 -1.95 1.59
N CYS A 16 1.05 -2.71 2.36
CA CYS A 16 1.40 -4.05 2.80
C CYS A 16 1.04 -5.18 1.84
N GLY A 17 0.24 -4.91 0.81
CA GLY A 17 -0.27 -5.91 -0.15
C GLY A 17 -1.62 -6.53 0.22
N ARG A 18 -2.24 -6.14 1.35
CA ARG A 18 -3.62 -6.54 1.68
C ARG A 18 -4.63 -5.65 0.97
N GLN A 19 -5.86 -6.11 0.79
CA GLN A 19 -6.97 -5.31 0.31
C GLN A 19 -7.09 -4.01 1.14
N ALA A 20 -7.11 -2.87 0.45
CA ALA A 20 -7.37 -1.58 1.05
C ALA A 20 -8.84 -1.49 1.44
N ILE A 21 -9.08 -1.02 2.66
CA ILE A 21 -10.41 -0.68 3.18
C ILE A 21 -10.69 0.78 2.85
N GLU A 22 -9.69 1.64 3.05
CA GLU A 22 -9.75 3.06 2.75
C GLU A 22 -8.63 3.44 1.80
N VAL A 23 -8.87 4.48 1.01
CA VAL A 23 -7.90 5.09 0.12
C VAL A 23 -7.85 6.56 0.45
N PHE A 24 -6.64 7.04 0.71
CA PHE A 24 -6.33 8.43 0.99
C PHE A 24 -5.66 9.05 -0.23
N GLU A 25 -6.18 10.19 -0.69
CA GLU A 25 -5.48 11.03 -1.66
C GLU A 25 -4.35 11.77 -0.93
N THR A 26 -3.11 11.54 -1.37
CA THR A 26 -1.90 12.18 -0.81
C THR A 26 -1.14 12.90 -1.91
N ASP A 27 -0.19 13.76 -1.55
CA ASP A 27 0.70 14.44 -2.52
C ASP A 27 1.52 13.46 -3.38
N HIS A 28 1.67 12.22 -2.91
CA HIS A 28 2.38 11.15 -3.61
C HIS A 28 1.47 10.25 -4.45
N GLY A 29 0.21 10.65 -4.63
CA GLY A 29 -0.87 9.88 -5.25
C GLY A 29 -1.74 9.14 -4.22
N PRO A 30 -2.71 8.35 -4.69
CA PRO A 30 -3.64 7.67 -3.81
C PRO A 30 -2.97 6.48 -3.10
N VAL A 31 -3.25 6.34 -1.80
CA VAL A 31 -2.64 5.35 -0.92
C VAL A 31 -3.71 4.54 -0.21
N GLY A 32 -3.64 3.22 -0.34
CA GLY A 32 -4.55 2.28 0.32
C GLY A 32 -4.13 2.02 1.76
N TRP A 33 -5.12 1.84 2.63
CA TRP A 33 -4.95 1.48 4.04
C TRP A 33 -5.87 0.32 4.40
N CYS A 34 -5.32 -0.71 5.04
CA CYS A 34 -6.06 -1.89 5.48
C CYS A 34 -6.46 -1.84 6.97
N ARG A 35 -6.37 -0.68 7.63
CA ARG A 35 -6.66 -0.47 9.07
C ARG A 35 -5.82 -1.29 10.05
N ILE A 36 -4.69 -1.81 9.58
CA ILE A 36 -3.73 -2.53 10.41
C ILE A 36 -2.47 -1.66 10.53
N SER A 37 -2.21 -1.17 11.73
CA SER A 37 -1.17 -0.16 12.00
C SER A 37 0.25 -0.67 11.81
N ASP A 38 0.51 -1.98 11.96
CA ASP A 38 1.83 -2.58 11.70
C ASP A 38 2.08 -2.86 10.21
N GLY A 39 1.16 -2.43 9.34
CA GLY A 39 1.23 -2.73 7.91
C GLY A 39 1.18 -4.22 7.64
N GLY A 40 0.49 -5.00 8.47
CA GLY A 40 0.10 -6.38 8.21
C GLY A 40 1.23 -7.26 7.70
N ASN A 41 2.07 -7.75 8.62
CA ASN A 41 3.26 -8.58 8.41
C ASN A 41 4.44 -7.83 7.77
N SER A 42 5.40 -7.45 8.62
CA SER A 42 6.69 -6.86 8.27
C SER A 42 7.69 -7.89 7.68
N VAL A 43 7.34 -9.16 7.67
CA VAL A 43 8.19 -10.27 7.24
C VAL A 43 7.83 -10.73 5.83
N GLY A 44 8.86 -10.98 5.02
CA GLY A 44 8.73 -11.55 3.67
C GLY A 44 8.98 -10.56 2.54
N PRO A 45 8.81 -11.01 1.28
CA PRO A 45 9.10 -10.21 0.11
C PRO A 45 8.11 -9.04 -0.07
N CYS A 46 8.57 -7.98 -0.75
CA CYS A 46 7.72 -6.88 -1.14
C CYS A 46 6.77 -7.31 -2.29
N PRO A 47 5.44 -7.20 -2.12
CA PRO A 47 4.47 -7.67 -3.12
C PRO A 47 4.42 -6.78 -4.37
N PHE A 48 5.09 -5.62 -4.38
CA PHE A 48 5.03 -4.66 -5.48
C PHE A 48 6.26 -4.65 -6.38
N CYS A 49 7.44 -5.01 -5.84
CA CYS A 49 8.70 -4.96 -6.59
C CYS A 49 9.48 -6.29 -6.56
N GLY A 50 8.99 -7.30 -5.83
CA GLY A 50 9.68 -8.59 -5.70
C GLY A 50 10.94 -8.55 -4.82
N SER A 51 11.27 -7.42 -4.19
CA SER A 51 12.36 -7.34 -3.21
C SER A 51 12.21 -8.45 -2.15
N PRO A 52 13.29 -9.14 -1.74
CA PRO A 52 13.21 -10.22 -0.75
C PRO A 52 12.78 -9.73 0.64
N ARG A 53 12.81 -8.42 0.88
CA ARG A 53 12.35 -7.78 2.11
C ARG A 53 11.42 -6.61 1.81
N LYS A 54 10.47 -6.37 2.72
CA LYS A 54 9.66 -5.15 2.77
C LYS A 54 10.55 -3.91 2.91
N HIS A 55 10.06 -2.78 2.43
CA HIS A 55 10.73 -1.50 2.60
C HIS A 55 10.39 -0.93 3.97
N PHE A 56 11.37 -0.30 4.61
CA PHE A 56 11.22 0.36 5.90
C PHE A 56 11.66 1.81 5.77
N THR A 57 11.03 2.69 6.54
CA THR A 57 11.48 4.07 6.71
C THR A 57 12.76 4.10 7.55
N PRO A 58 13.51 5.21 7.59
CA PRO A 58 14.67 5.36 8.47
C PRO A 58 14.36 5.16 9.97
N TRP A 59 13.09 5.29 10.37
CA TRP A 59 12.63 5.11 11.75
C TRP A 59 12.19 3.68 12.07
N GLY A 60 12.27 2.76 11.10
CA GLY A 60 11.94 1.35 11.28
C GLY A 60 10.48 0.98 11.02
N ASP A 61 9.65 1.95 10.62
CA ASP A 61 8.25 1.71 10.23
C ASP A 61 8.16 1.10 8.83
N LEU A 62 7.06 0.38 8.54
CA LEU A 62 6.82 -0.15 7.21
C LEU A 62 6.69 1.01 6.19
N GLY A 63 7.65 1.09 5.28
CA GLY A 63 7.73 2.12 4.25
C GLY A 63 6.93 1.77 2.99
N ARG A 64 6.53 2.81 2.26
CA ARG A 64 5.97 2.65 0.91
C ARG A 64 7.04 2.09 -0.04
N CYS A 65 6.69 1.05 -0.80
CA CYS A 65 7.54 0.60 -1.91
C CYS A 65 7.60 1.69 -3.00
N PRO A 66 8.78 2.04 -3.54
CA PRO A 66 8.88 2.99 -4.67
C PRO A 66 8.06 2.55 -5.90
N SER A 67 7.90 1.24 -6.12
CA SER A 67 7.09 0.68 -7.19
C SER A 67 5.60 0.58 -6.87
N TYR A 68 5.17 0.95 -5.65
CA TYR A 68 3.78 0.91 -5.24
C TYR A 68 2.91 1.83 -6.11
N ARG A 69 1.83 1.27 -6.64
CA ARG A 69 0.69 1.98 -7.24
C ARG A 69 -0.59 1.39 -6.67
N LEU A 70 -1.58 2.23 -6.39
CA LEU A 70 -2.83 1.78 -5.75
C LEU A 70 -3.59 0.74 -6.60
N ARG A 71 -3.56 0.90 -7.92
CA ARG A 71 -4.21 -0.03 -8.83
C ARG A 71 -3.28 -1.19 -9.17
N LEU A 72 -3.64 -2.38 -8.71
CA LEU A 72 -3.44 -3.61 -9.46
C LEU A 72 -4.81 -3.98 -10.04
N VAL A 73 -5.24 -3.26 -11.07
CA VAL A 73 -6.22 -3.86 -11.99
C VAL A 73 -5.49 -5.03 -12.62
N GLY A 74 -6.12 -6.20 -12.70
CA GLY A 74 -5.62 -7.30 -13.53
C GLY A 74 -5.21 -6.78 -14.90
N GLY A 75 -3.90 -6.60 -15.07
CA GLY A 75 -3.27 -5.95 -16.20
C GLY A 75 -1.92 -6.61 -16.39
N ASP A 76 -2.01 -7.73 -17.10
CA ASP A 76 -1.00 -8.30 -18.00
C ASP A 76 0.23 -9.00 -17.37
N VAL A 77 0.06 -10.26 -16.98
CA VAL A 77 0.50 -11.49 -17.70
C VAL A 77 -0.17 -12.74 -17.13
#